data_AF-A0A4C1YFR5-F1
#
_entry.id   AF-A0A4C1YFR5-F1
#
_cell.length_a   1.000
_cell.length_b   1.000
_cell.length_c   1.000
_cell.angle_alpha   90.00
_cell.angle_beta   90.00
_cell.angle_gamma   90.00
#
_symmetry.space_group_name_H-M   'P 1'
#
loop_
_entity.id
_entity.type
_entity.pdbx_description
1 polymer ?
#
loop_
_entity_poly.entity_id
_entity_poly.type
_entity_poly.pdbx_seq_one_letter_code
_entity_poly.pdbx_strand_id
1 'polypeptide(L)'
;MNGVLRTRHFLGIWKTIRVIVIPMAGKDFRLASSQRPIMLPFHIATLFECVMLQRLYSHLTPRQEQFGFRSGHSTTLQLARVLHYMILEHNRGICTDGVFLDIEYFAT
;
A
#
# COMPACT_ATOMS: atom_id res chain seq x y z
N MET A 1 14.80 -20.20 5.52
CA MET A 1 13.37 -19.81 5.36
C MET A 1 12.40 -20.98 5.31
N ASN A 2 12.68 -22.05 4.53
CA ASN A 2 11.80 -23.23 4.48
C ASN A 2 11.58 -23.89 5.86
N GLY A 3 12.60 -23.90 6.73
CA GLY A 3 12.46 -24.34 8.12
C GLY A 3 11.41 -23.54 8.89
N VAL A 4 11.47 -22.20 8.84
CA VAL A 4 10.51 -21.29 9.51
C VAL A 4 9.08 -21.53 9.02
N LEU A 5 8.88 -21.77 7.72
CA LEU A 5 7.54 -22.05 7.18
C LEU A 5 6.97 -23.39 7.64
N ARG A 6 7.85 -24.39 7.83
CA ARG A 6 7.45 -25.71 8.32
C ARG A 6 7.21 -25.73 9.82
N THR A 7 8.07 -25.07 10.60
CA THR A 7 8.02 -25.07 12.07
C THR A 7 7.16 -23.95 12.65
N ARG A 8 6.80 -22.95 11.82
CA ARG A 8 6.10 -21.72 12.22
C ARG A 8 6.81 -20.94 13.33
N HIS A 9 8.09 -21.19 13.54
CA HIS A 9 8.88 -20.56 14.58
C HIS A 9 9.84 -19.51 13.99
N PHE A 10 9.64 -18.25 14.39
CA PHE A 10 10.51 -17.14 14.05
C PHE A 10 11.53 -16.91 15.17
N LEU A 11 12.81 -16.77 14.79
CA LEU A 11 13.85 -16.39 15.73
C LEU A 11 13.55 -15.01 16.34
N GLY A 12 13.87 -14.82 17.62
CA GLY A 12 13.62 -13.56 18.32
C GLY A 12 14.21 -12.33 17.61
N ILE A 13 15.40 -12.47 17.01
CA ILE A 13 16.07 -11.39 16.28
C ILE A 13 15.31 -10.95 15.01
N TRP A 14 14.48 -11.82 14.42
CA TRP A 14 13.64 -11.43 13.27
C TRP A 14 12.45 -10.56 13.70
N LYS A 15 12.11 -10.55 14.98
CA LYS A 15 11.05 -9.72 15.56
C LYS A 15 11.57 -8.35 15.99
N THR A 16 12.87 -8.12 15.89
CA THR A 16 13.48 -6.82 16.17
C THR A 16 13.25 -5.90 14.98
N ILE A 17 12.72 -4.71 15.25
CA ILE A 17 12.43 -3.68 14.25
C ILE A 17 13.14 -2.40 14.67
N ARG A 18 13.73 -1.71 13.69
CA ARG A 18 14.25 -0.36 13.89
C ARG A 18 13.22 0.64 13.41
N VAL A 19 12.75 1.52 14.28
CA VAL A 19 11.87 2.62 13.89
C VAL A 19 12.72 3.83 13.50
N ILE A 20 12.51 4.34 12.29
CA ILE A 20 13.05 5.62 11.84
C ILE A 20 11.89 6.57 11.57
N VAL A 21 12.10 7.86 11.74
CA VAL A 21 11.04 8.86 11.56
C VAL A 21 11.38 9.75 10.38
N ILE A 22 10.48 9.83 9.40
CA ILE A 22 10.63 10.67 8.21
C ILE A 22 9.62 11.81 8.26
N PRO A 23 10.05 13.08 8.21
CA PRO A 23 9.13 14.21 8.18
C PRO A 23 8.30 14.25 6.90
N MET A 24 7.02 14.61 7.02
CA MET A 24 6.14 14.86 5.89
C MET A 24 6.50 16.17 5.20
N ALA A 25 6.65 16.14 3.88
CA ALA A 25 6.87 17.35 3.08
C ALA A 25 5.70 18.34 3.25
N GLY A 26 6.02 19.63 3.40
CA GLY A 26 5.03 20.70 3.49
C GLY A 26 4.27 20.80 4.81
N LYS A 27 4.66 20.03 5.85
CA LYS A 27 4.10 20.14 7.20
C LYS A 27 5.14 20.61 8.21
N ASP A 28 4.69 21.18 9.33
CA ASP A 28 5.57 21.60 10.42
C ASP A 28 6.25 20.39 11.08
N PHE A 29 7.57 20.31 10.96
CA PHE A 29 8.39 19.21 11.48
C PHE A 29 8.35 19.07 13.00
N ARG A 30 7.89 20.08 13.74
CA ARG A 30 7.80 20.05 15.20
C ARG A 30 6.58 19.29 15.71
N LEU A 31 5.58 19.07 14.87
CA LEU A 31 4.37 18.33 15.22
C LEU A 31 4.56 16.83 15.00
N ALA A 32 4.16 16.03 15.99
CA ALA A 32 4.21 14.57 15.90
C ALA A 32 3.34 14.02 14.74
N SER A 33 2.23 14.70 14.42
CA SER A 33 1.35 14.36 13.28
C SER A 33 1.99 14.62 11.91
N SER A 34 3.09 15.37 11.87
CA SER A 34 3.87 15.65 10.66
C SER A 34 5.00 14.66 10.44
N GLN A 35 5.11 13.64 11.29
CA GLN A 35 6.16 12.64 11.25
C GLN A 35 5.59 11.30 10.77
N ARG A 36 6.28 10.63 9.84
CA ARG A 36 5.96 9.28 9.36
C ARG A 36 6.95 8.28 9.96
N PRO A 37 6.56 7.51 11.00
CA PRO A 37 7.40 6.42 11.46
C PRO A 37 7.44 5.33 10.38
N ILE A 38 8.64 4.85 10.06
CA ILE A 38 8.88 3.69 9.21
C ILE A 38 9.54 2.62 10.07
N MET A 39 8.92 1.45 10.07
CA MET A 39 9.47 0.24 10.66
C MET A 39 10.41 -0.43 9.65
N LEU A 40 11.67 -0.59 10.02
CA LEU A 40 12.67 -1.32 9.25
C LEU A 40 12.90 -2.68 9.91
N PRO A 41 12.40 -3.78 9.31
CA PRO A 41 12.65 -5.13 9.80
C PRO A 41 14.13 -5.51 9.67
N PHE A 42 14.55 -6.51 10.44
CA PHE A 42 15.84 -7.15 10.25
C PHE A 42 15.97 -7.72 8.82
N HIS A 43 17.17 -7.67 8.22
CA HIS A 43 17.38 -8.03 6.80
C HIS A 43 16.79 -9.38 6.40
N ILE A 44 16.89 -10.40 7.26
CA ILE A 44 16.33 -11.73 6.98
C ILE A 44 14.80 -11.74 7.04
N ALA A 45 14.19 -10.93 7.93
CA ALA A 45 12.75 -10.74 7.96
C ALA A 45 12.25 -10.04 6.68
N THR A 46 12.97 -9.03 6.19
CA THR A 46 12.66 -8.37 4.90
C THR A 46 12.73 -9.35 3.72
N LEU A 47 13.76 -10.21 3.66
CA LEU A 47 13.82 -11.26 2.63
C LEU A 47 12.63 -12.22 2.75
N PHE A 48 12.19 -12.52 3.97
CA PHE A 48 11.04 -13.37 4.23
C PHE A 48 9.75 -12.75 3.75
N GLU A 49 9.54 -11.46 4.01
CA GLU A 49 8.42 -10.68 3.48
C GLU A 49 8.39 -10.72 1.95
N CYS A 50 9.52 -10.55 1.26
CA CYS A 50 9.58 -10.65 -0.20
C CYS A 50 9.11 -12.03 -0.72
N VAL A 51 9.59 -13.11 -0.12
CA VAL A 51 9.20 -14.48 -0.52
C VAL A 51 7.73 -14.75 -0.18
N MET A 52 7.23 -14.28 0.97
CA MET A 52 5.83 -14.40 1.33
C MET A 52 4.92 -13.60 0.41
N LEU A 53 5.31 -12.37 0.07
CA LEU A 53 4.55 -11.51 -0.83
C LEU A 53 4.39 -12.16 -2.21
N GLN A 54 5.45 -12.73 -2.77
CA GLN A 54 5.37 -13.45 -4.05
C GLN A 54 4.40 -14.63 -4.00
N ARG A 55 4.39 -15.39 -2.89
CA ARG A 55 3.45 -16.51 -2.69
C ARG A 55 2.02 -16.03 -2.46
N LEU A 56 1.83 -14.92 -1.77
CA LEU A 56 0.51 -14.35 -1.55
C LEU A 56 -0.06 -13.80 -2.86
N TYR A 57 0.77 -13.18 -3.69
CA TYR A 57 0.34 -12.58 -4.95
C TYR A 57 -0.28 -13.59 -5.91
N SER A 58 0.13 -14.86 -5.89
CA SER A 58 -0.51 -15.90 -6.70
C SER A 58 -1.93 -16.27 -6.26
N HIS A 59 -2.33 -15.87 -5.05
CA HIS A 59 -3.64 -16.15 -4.46
C HIS A 59 -4.53 -14.90 -4.34
N LEU A 60 -3.99 -13.71 -4.61
CA LEU A 60 -4.75 -12.47 -4.58
C LEU A 60 -5.47 -12.23 -5.91
N THR A 61 -6.75 -11.93 -5.83
CA THR A 61 -7.59 -11.52 -6.97
C THR A 61 -8.00 -10.05 -6.80
N PRO A 62 -7.14 -9.09 -7.23
CA PRO A 62 -7.45 -7.68 -7.08
C PRO A 62 -8.70 -7.30 -7.89
N ARG A 63 -9.50 -6.36 -7.36
CA ARG A 63 -10.64 -5.81 -8.10
C ARG A 63 -10.17 -5.05 -9.33
N GLN A 64 -11.02 -4.97 -10.35
CA GLN A 64 -10.66 -4.25 -11.58
C GLN A 64 -10.45 -2.75 -11.34
N GLU A 65 -11.08 -2.19 -10.31
CA GLU A 65 -10.94 -0.80 -9.84
C GLU A 65 -9.68 -0.56 -9.03
N GLN A 66 -8.98 -1.61 -8.61
CA GLN A 66 -7.78 -1.49 -7.80
C GLN A 66 -6.56 -1.28 -8.70
N PHE A 67 -6.02 -0.06 -8.65
CA PHE A 67 -4.84 0.36 -9.39
C PHE A 67 -3.61 0.56 -8.49
N GLY A 68 -3.83 0.86 -7.22
CA GLY A 68 -2.77 0.91 -6.22
C GLY A 68 -2.17 -0.48 -5.97
N PHE A 69 -0.85 -0.53 -5.84
CA PHE A 69 -0.08 -1.76 -5.52
C PHE A 69 -0.32 -2.93 -6.48
N ARG A 70 -0.64 -2.64 -7.75
CA ARG A 70 -0.93 -3.65 -8.77
C ARG A 70 0.04 -3.52 -9.94
N SER A 71 0.66 -4.64 -10.33
CA SER A 71 1.55 -4.67 -11.50
C SER A 71 0.80 -4.25 -12.78
N GLY A 72 1.47 -3.50 -13.64
CA GLY A 72 0.91 -3.00 -14.91
C GLY A 72 -0.14 -1.90 -14.77
N HIS A 73 -0.39 -1.40 -13.57
CA HIS A 73 -1.35 -0.31 -13.31
C HIS A 73 -0.61 0.91 -12.77
N SER A 74 -1.01 2.10 -13.23
CA SER A 74 -0.44 3.38 -12.79
C SER A 74 -1.53 4.32 -12.30
N THR A 75 -1.15 5.33 -11.50
CA THR A 75 -2.05 6.40 -11.07
C THR A 75 -2.60 7.17 -12.26
N THR A 76 -1.79 7.37 -13.31
CA THR A 76 -2.22 8.00 -14.56
C THR A 76 -3.30 7.18 -15.27
N LEU A 77 -3.17 5.85 -15.31
CA LEU A 77 -4.17 4.99 -15.93
C LEU A 77 -5.50 5.02 -15.17
N GLN A 78 -5.45 5.05 -13.83
CA GLN A 78 -6.65 5.21 -13.00
C GLN A 78 -7.34 6.56 -13.27
N LEU A 79 -6.55 7.63 -13.34
CA LEU A 79 -7.08 8.97 -13.62
C LEU A 79 -7.73 9.02 -15.01
N ALA A 80 -7.06 8.48 -16.03
CA ALA A 80 -7.58 8.42 -17.39
C ALA A 80 -8.91 7.64 -17.46
N ARG A 81 -9.03 6.53 -16.72
CA ARG A 81 -10.27 5.76 -16.61
C ARG A 81 -11.40 6.60 -16.01
N VAL A 82 -11.14 7.28 -14.90
CA VAL A 82 -12.15 8.12 -14.22
C VAL A 82 -12.59 9.26 -15.13
N LEU A 83 -11.64 9.95 -15.78
CA LEU A 83 -11.94 11.02 -16.74
C LEU A 83 -12.77 10.52 -17.93
N HIS A 84 -12.42 9.37 -18.50
CA HIS A 84 -13.17 8.78 -19.59
C HIS A 84 -14.62 8.46 -19.18
N TYR A 85 -14.81 7.93 -17.97
CA TYR A 85 -16.15 7.70 -17.42
C TYR A 85 -16.95 9.00 -17.26
N MET A 86 -16.33 10.05 -16.69
CA MET A 86 -16.98 11.36 -16.54
C MET A 86 -17.40 11.97 -17.88
N ILE A 87 -16.54 11.91 -18.90
CA ILE A 87 -16.83 12.43 -20.24
C ILE A 87 -17.97 11.64 -20.90
N LEU A 88 -17.97 10.31 -20.77
CA LEU A 88 -19.00 9.45 -21.35
C LEU A 88 -20.39 9.77 -20.78
N GLU A 89 -20.49 9.90 -19.46
CA GLU A 89 -21.76 10.20 -18.79
C GLU A 89 -22.20 11.65 -19.06
N HIS A 90 -21.26 12.59 -19.09
CA HIS A 90 -21.54 13.97 -19.48
C HIS A 90 -22.13 14.06 -20.89
N ASN A 91 -21.56 13.33 -21.86
CA ASN A 91 -22.06 13.28 -23.23
C ASN A 91 -23.47 12.65 -23.35
N ARG A 92 -23.91 11.88 -22.34
CA ARG A 92 -25.27 11.34 -22.22
C ARG A 92 -26.25 12.32 -21.55
N GLY A 93 -25.78 13.50 -21.16
CA GLY A 93 -26.55 14.47 -20.39
C GLY A 93 -26.77 14.08 -18.93
N ILE A 94 -26.01 13.10 -18.42
CA ILE A 94 -26.09 12.63 -17.04
C ILE A 94 -25.17 13.50 -16.18
N CYS A 95 -25.71 14.03 -15.09
CA CYS A 95 -24.92 14.70 -14.07
C CYS A 95 -24.26 13.64 -13.18
N THR A 96 -22.94 13.69 -13.06
CA THR A 96 -22.15 12.70 -12.31
C THR A 96 -21.44 13.38 -11.15
N ASP A 97 -21.73 12.92 -9.93
CA ASP A 97 -21.06 13.38 -8.71
C ASP A 97 -19.93 12.43 -8.30
N GLY A 98 -18.88 12.99 -7.71
CA GLY A 98 -17.73 12.24 -7.21
C GLY A 98 -17.68 12.20 -5.69
N VAL A 99 -17.51 11.00 -5.11
CA VAL A 99 -17.24 10.81 -3.67
C VAL A 99 -15.81 10.33 -3.50
N PHE A 100 -15.00 11.11 -2.77
CA PHE A 100 -13.61 10.78 -2.46
C PHE A 100 -13.49 10.37 -1.00
N LEU A 101 -13.10 9.12 -0.76
CA LEU A 101 -12.96 8.54 0.57
C LEU A 101 -11.48 8.30 0.84
N ASP A 102 -11.05 8.65 2.05
CA ASP A 102 -9.73 8.32 2.57
C ASP A 102 -9.88 7.57 3.89
N ILE A 103 -8.93 6.68 4.18
CA ILE A 103 -8.90 5.89 5.41
C ILE A 103 -7.81 6.47 6.29
N GLU A 104 -8.20 7.11 7.39
CA GLU A 104 -7.28 7.84 8.27
C GLU A 104 -6.25 6.92 8.97
N TYR A 105 -6.63 5.66 9.24
CA TYR A 105 -5.78 4.70 9.95
C TYR A 105 -5.60 3.40 9.15
N PHE A 106 -4.44 3.26 8.49
CA PHE A 106 -3.84 1.94 8.29
C PHE A 106 -2.98 1.67 9.53
N ALA A 107 -3.54 0.99 10.53
CA ALA A 107 -2.75 0.49 11.64
C ALA A 107 -1.75 -0.53 11.10
N THR A 108 -0.47 -0.20 11.24
CA THR A 108 0.68 -1.10 11.07
C THR A 108 0.68 -2.22 12.10
#